data_AF-A0A7W2UQY6-F1
#
_entry.id   AF-A0A7W2UQY6-F1
#
_cell.length_a   1.000
_cell.length_b   1.000
_cell.length_c   1.000
_cell.angle_alpha   90.00
_cell.angle_beta   90.00
_cell.angle_gamma   90.00
#
_symmetry.space_group_name_H-M   'P 1'
#
loop_
_entity.id
_entity.type
_entity.pdbx_description
1 polymer ?
#
loop_
_entity_poly.entity_id
_entity_poly.type
_entity_poly.pdbx_seq_one_letter_code
_entity_poly.pdbx_strand_id
1 'polypeptide(L)'
;MRTYRGFLDRRRADRPQDEYREPTEQEWHDFQQHFELRKVSRGTCGRPYGTPCKHEHACIRCPVLQMDPRQRPRLIEIIQNLRERITEARANGWLGEVEGLQVSFDAAMAKLNSLKRAPADGRPQLVDLGIPVFTDDAPRPGRDREGPGGPG
;
A
#
# COMPACT_ATOMS: atom_id res chain seq x y z
N MET A 1 3.71 27.94 -15.46
CA MET A 1 3.55 26.66 -16.20
C MET A 1 4.73 26.28 -17.11
N ARG A 2 5.47 27.21 -17.74
CA ARG A 2 6.66 26.87 -18.55
C ARG A 2 7.84 26.32 -17.72
N THR A 3 8.04 26.85 -16.51
CA THR A 3 9.11 26.45 -15.58
C THR A 3 8.96 25.02 -15.06
N TYR A 4 7.73 24.61 -14.71
CA TYR A 4 7.42 23.27 -14.22
C TYR A 4 7.68 22.17 -15.26
N ARG A 5 7.27 22.38 -16.52
CA ARG A 5 7.53 21.43 -17.60
C ARG A 5 9.03 21.27 -17.85
N GLY A 6 9.78 22.37 -17.91
CA GLY A 6 11.23 22.32 -18.09
C GLY A 6 11.97 21.58 -16.96
N PHE A 7 11.52 21.75 -15.71
CA PHE A 7 12.06 20.99 -14.57
C PHE A 7 11.80 19.47 -14.70
N LEU A 8 10.57 19.08 -15.08
CA LEU A 8 10.23 17.68 -15.28
C LEU A 8 11.02 17.06 -16.43
N ASP A 9 11.17 17.77 -17.55
CA ASP A 9 11.89 17.29 -18.73
C ASP A 9 13.36 17.04 -18.42
N ARG A 10 14.00 17.93 -17.63
CA ARG A 10 15.39 17.76 -17.19
C ARG A 10 15.58 16.50 -16.33
N ARG A 11 14.68 16.26 -15.37
CA ARG A 11 14.73 15.05 -14.54
C ARG A 11 14.46 13.76 -15.33
N ARG A 12 13.63 13.82 -16.38
CA ARG A 12 13.40 12.67 -17.27
C ARG A 12 14.64 12.35 -18.10
N ALA A 13 15.38 13.37 -18.53
CA ALA A 13 16.62 13.21 -19.28
C ALA A 13 17.75 12.56 -18.46
N ASP A 14 17.82 12.84 -17.16
CA ASP A 14 18.83 12.27 -16.25
C ASP A 14 18.54 10.81 -15.82
N ARG A 15 17.35 10.28 -16.12
CA ARG A 15 16.98 8.90 -15.76
C ARG A 15 17.41 7.89 -16.83
N PRO A 16 17.86 6.69 -16.44
CA PRO A 16 18.15 5.61 -17.37
C PRO A 16 16.94 5.31 -18.28
N GLN A 17 17.18 5.17 -19.59
CA GLN A 17 16.13 4.90 -20.58
C GLN A 17 15.37 3.59 -20.30
N ASP A 18 16.03 2.62 -19.67
CA ASP A 18 15.43 1.34 -19.29
C ASP A 18 14.23 1.48 -18.33
N GLU A 19 14.16 2.57 -17.55
CA GLU A 19 13.03 2.86 -16.66
C GLU A 19 11.77 3.36 -17.41
N TYR A 20 11.91 3.77 -18.67
CA TYR A 20 10.80 4.23 -19.54
C TYR A 20 10.41 3.22 -20.61
N ARG A 21 10.86 1.96 -20.49
CA ARG A 21 10.46 0.90 -21.41
C ARG A 21 8.93 0.76 -21.42
N GLU A 22 8.36 0.77 -22.61
CA GLU A 22 6.94 0.44 -22.80
C GLU A 22 6.67 -1.01 -22.33
N PRO A 23 5.69 -1.22 -21.42
CA PRO A 23 5.25 -2.56 -21.03
C PRO A 23 4.77 -3.37 -22.24
N THR A 24 5.04 -4.67 -22.24
CA THR A 24 4.52 -5.60 -23.24
C THR A 24 3.03 -5.85 -23.06
N GLU A 25 2.35 -6.33 -24.11
CA GLU A 25 0.95 -6.74 -24.02
C GLU A 25 0.71 -7.83 -22.97
N GLN A 26 1.65 -8.76 -22.80
CA GLN A 26 1.57 -9.79 -21.75
C GLN A 26 1.69 -9.18 -20.35
N GLU A 27 2.67 -8.30 -20.12
CA GLU A 27 2.80 -7.56 -18.86
C GLU A 27 1.54 -6.71 -18.59
N TRP A 28 0.92 -6.18 -19.65
CA TRP A 28 -0.32 -5.41 -19.55
C TRP A 28 -1.53 -6.27 -19.22
N HIS A 29 -1.65 -7.44 -19.84
CA HIS A 29 -2.70 -8.41 -19.55
C HIS A 29 -2.58 -8.94 -18.11
N ASP A 30 -1.37 -9.31 -17.68
CA ASP A 30 -1.11 -9.78 -16.33
C ASP A 30 -1.37 -8.67 -15.29
N PHE A 31 -1.03 -7.43 -15.61
CA PHE A 31 -1.36 -6.26 -14.78
C PHE A 31 -2.87 -6.05 -14.67
N GLN A 32 -3.63 -6.13 -15.78
CA GLN A 32 -5.09 -5.97 -15.78
C GLN A 32 -5.80 -7.07 -14.99
N GLN A 33 -5.43 -8.33 -15.20
CA GLN A 33 -5.94 -9.47 -14.43
C GLN A 33 -5.62 -9.34 -12.92
N HIS A 34 -4.54 -8.64 -12.57
CA HIS A 34 -4.20 -8.35 -11.18
C HIS A 34 -4.97 -7.15 -10.60
N PHE A 35 -5.27 -6.14 -11.43
CA PHE A 35 -5.88 -4.88 -11.01
C PHE A 35 -7.40 -4.95 -10.82
N GLU A 36 -8.09 -5.96 -11.36
CA GLU A 36 -9.52 -6.19 -11.15
C GLU A 36 -9.91 -6.58 -9.71
N LEU A 37 -9.02 -6.31 -8.75
CA LEU A 37 -9.17 -6.54 -7.31
C LEU A 37 -9.26 -8.03 -7.06
N ARG A 38 -8.15 -8.64 -6.61
CA ARG A 38 -8.20 -9.99 -6.03
C ARG A 38 -9.21 -9.98 -4.88
N LYS A 39 -10.46 -10.31 -5.20
CA LYS A 39 -11.53 -10.59 -4.25
C LYS A 39 -11.14 -11.88 -3.57
N VAL A 40 -10.91 -11.76 -2.29
CA VAL A 40 -10.69 -12.89 -1.40
C VAL A 40 -11.92 -13.01 -0.52
N SER A 41 -12.07 -14.12 0.19
CA SER A 41 -13.31 -14.47 0.90
C SER A 41 -13.89 -13.41 1.83
N ARG A 42 -13.09 -12.44 2.31
CA ARG A 42 -13.50 -11.40 3.27
C ARG A 42 -13.38 -9.96 2.74
N GLY A 43 -12.95 -9.76 1.50
CA GLY A 43 -12.73 -8.43 0.93
C GLY A 43 -11.68 -8.43 -0.17
N THR A 44 -10.83 -7.41 -0.20
CA THR A 44 -9.84 -7.20 -1.27
C THR A 44 -8.42 -7.29 -0.72
N CYS A 45 -7.55 -7.98 -1.46
CA CYS A 45 -6.12 -8.00 -1.16
C CYS A 45 -5.42 -6.77 -1.78
N GLY A 46 -4.86 -5.89 -0.95
CA GLY A 46 -4.12 -4.69 -1.40
C GLY A 46 -2.63 -4.92 -1.67
N ARG A 47 -2.20 -6.14 -1.96
CA ARG A 47 -0.79 -6.46 -2.23
C ARG A 47 -0.38 -5.94 -3.61
N PRO A 48 0.85 -5.44 -3.80
CA PRO A 48 1.33 -5.03 -5.11
C PRO A 48 1.45 -6.22 -6.09
N TYR A 49 1.33 -5.90 -7.38
CA TYR A 49 1.60 -6.81 -8.50
C TYR A 49 2.96 -7.51 -8.35
N GLY A 50 3.02 -8.77 -8.74
CA GLY A 50 4.25 -9.58 -8.69
C GLY A 50 4.71 -10.04 -7.31
N THR A 51 4.00 -9.72 -6.21
CA THR A 51 4.41 -10.15 -4.86
C THR A 51 3.75 -11.47 -4.41
N PRO A 52 4.50 -12.49 -3.98
CA PRO A 52 3.92 -13.78 -3.57
C PRO A 52 3.13 -13.63 -2.27
N CYS A 53 1.83 -13.91 -2.29
CA CYS A 53 1.00 -13.94 -1.09
C CYS A 53 1.01 -15.36 -0.50
N LYS A 54 1.58 -15.55 0.68
CA LYS A 54 1.52 -16.83 1.43
C LYS A 54 0.12 -17.15 1.97
N HIS A 55 -0.81 -16.20 1.91
CA HIS A 55 -2.17 -16.36 2.41
C HIS A 55 -3.09 -16.60 1.22
N GLU A 56 -3.25 -17.88 0.87
CA GLU A 56 -4.21 -18.36 -0.14
C GLU A 56 -5.67 -18.10 0.29
N HIS A 57 -5.89 -17.96 1.59
CA HIS A 57 -7.15 -17.54 2.19
C HIS A 57 -6.91 -16.21 2.90
N ALA A 58 -7.80 -15.22 2.74
CA ALA A 58 -7.72 -13.91 3.38
C ALA A 58 -7.55 -14.02 4.90
N CYS A 59 -6.31 -14.18 5.36
CA CYS A 59 -6.07 -14.34 6.77
C CYS A 59 -6.45 -13.02 7.43
N ILE A 60 -7.24 -13.08 8.51
CA ILE A 60 -7.62 -11.88 9.27
C ILE A 60 -6.40 -11.10 9.78
N ARG A 61 -5.27 -11.81 9.93
CA ARG A 61 -3.95 -11.27 10.31
C ARG A 61 -3.26 -10.50 9.19
N CYS A 62 -3.73 -10.59 7.94
CA CYS A 62 -3.08 -9.95 6.82
C CYS A 62 -3.21 -8.41 6.92
N PRO A 63 -2.09 -7.67 7.02
CA PRO A 63 -2.14 -6.22 7.19
C PRO A 63 -2.75 -5.53 5.96
N VAL A 64 -2.46 -6.05 4.76
CA VAL A 64 -2.94 -5.50 3.47
C VAL A 64 -4.34 -5.96 3.06
N LEU A 65 -5.05 -6.74 3.90
CA LEU A 65 -6.45 -7.07 3.66
C LEU A 65 -7.32 -5.84 3.90
N GLN A 66 -7.96 -5.36 2.84
CA GLN A 66 -9.02 -4.36 2.90
C GLN A 66 -10.35 -5.11 3.12
N MET A 67 -10.94 -4.97 4.30
CA MET A 67 -12.18 -5.66 4.64
C MET A 67 -13.36 -5.10 3.84
N ASP A 68 -14.19 -5.97 3.28
CA ASP A 68 -15.49 -5.58 2.75
C ASP A 68 -16.41 -5.16 3.91
N PRO A 69 -16.97 -3.93 3.92
CA PRO A 69 -17.92 -3.49 4.95
C PRO A 69 -19.11 -4.44 5.15
N ARG A 70 -19.54 -5.14 4.09
CA ARG A 70 -20.65 -6.11 4.15
C ARG A 70 -20.31 -7.34 5.01
N GLN A 71 -19.02 -7.62 5.24
CA GLN A 71 -18.53 -8.72 6.07
C GLN A 71 -18.49 -8.39 7.57
N ARG A 72 -18.91 -7.17 7.98
CA ARG A 72 -18.91 -6.76 9.40
C ARG A 72 -19.62 -7.74 10.34
N PRO A 73 -20.83 -8.28 10.03
CA PRO A 73 -21.48 -9.25 10.92
C PRO A 73 -20.62 -10.49 11.13
N ARG A 74 -20.08 -11.05 10.03
CA ARG A 74 -19.20 -12.22 10.08
C ARG A 74 -17.92 -11.95 10.87
N LEU A 75 -17.36 -10.75 10.78
CA LEU A 75 -16.19 -10.36 11.56
C LEU A 75 -16.47 -10.35 13.07
N ILE A 76 -17.68 -9.93 13.49
CA ILE A 76 -18.09 -9.94 14.89
C ILE A 76 -18.19 -11.38 15.43
N GLU A 77 -18.78 -12.29 14.65
CA GLU A 77 -18.84 -13.72 15.00
C GLU A 77 -17.44 -14.32 15.19
N ILE A 78 -16.49 -13.98 14.31
CA ILE A 78 -15.09 -14.42 14.42
C ILE A 78 -14.46 -13.91 15.71
N ILE A 79 -14.70 -12.64 16.08
CA ILE A 79 -14.17 -12.04 17.31
C ILE A 79 -14.74 -12.75 18.54
N GLN A 80 -16.04 -13.06 18.55
CA GLN A 80 -16.68 -13.78 19.64
C GLN A 80 -16.11 -15.19 19.79
N ASN A 81 -16.01 -15.94 18.69
CA ASN A 81 -15.43 -17.28 18.70
C ASN A 81 -13.97 -17.28 19.16
N LEU A 82 -13.15 -16.31 18.72
CA LEU A 82 -11.77 -16.19 19.17
C LEU A 82 -11.68 -15.95 20.68
N ARG A 83 -12.57 -15.13 21.24
CA ARG A 83 -12.63 -14.87 22.69
C ARG A 83 -12.98 -16.13 23.47
N GLU A 84 -13.95 -16.91 23.01
CA GLU A 84 -14.33 -18.20 23.61
C GLU A 84 -13.15 -19.17 23.57
N ARG A 85 -12.50 -19.34 22.41
CA ARG A 85 -11.33 -20.21 22.26
C ARG A 85 -10.14 -19.78 23.12
N ILE A 86 -9.90 -18.47 23.27
CA ILE A 86 -8.86 -17.97 24.19
C ILE A 86 -9.18 -18.36 25.63
N THR A 87 -10.45 -18.26 26.02
CA THR A 87 -10.90 -18.59 27.38
C THR A 87 -10.69 -20.09 27.66
N GLU A 88 -11.09 -20.94 26.72
CA GLU A 88 -10.89 -22.39 26.77
C GLU A 88 -9.40 -22.76 26.81
N ALA A 89 -8.58 -22.18 25.92
CA ALA A 89 -7.15 -22.46 25.88
C ALA A 89 -6.44 -22.05 27.18
N ARG A 90 -6.86 -20.94 27.81
CA ARG A 90 -6.37 -20.53 29.14
C ARG A 90 -6.77 -21.51 30.23
N ALA A 91 -8.03 -21.95 30.25
CA ALA A 91 -8.53 -22.91 31.23
C ALA A 91 -7.78 -24.26 31.15
N ASN A 92 -7.38 -24.66 29.95
CA ASN A 92 -6.63 -25.90 29.71
C ASN A 92 -5.09 -25.74 29.76
N GLY A 93 -4.57 -24.53 30.02
CA GLY A 93 -3.13 -24.29 30.07
C GLY A 93 -2.39 -24.37 28.73
N TRP A 94 -3.10 -24.24 27.60
CA TRP A 94 -2.52 -24.31 26.25
C TRP A 94 -1.87 -22.98 25.84
N LEU A 95 -0.74 -22.65 26.45
CA LEU A 95 -0.10 -21.32 26.30
C LEU A 95 0.23 -20.97 24.84
N GLY A 96 0.73 -21.93 24.04
CA GLY A 96 1.04 -21.69 22.63
C GLY A 96 -0.20 -21.40 21.77
N GLU A 97 -1.33 -22.05 22.07
CA GLU A 97 -2.61 -21.77 21.41
C GLU A 97 -3.16 -20.41 21.81
N VAL A 98 -3.04 -20.04 23.09
CA VAL A 98 -3.47 -18.71 23.58
C VAL A 98 -2.76 -17.59 22.82
N GLU A 99 -1.44 -17.69 22.63
CA GLU A 99 -0.67 -16.68 21.90
C GLU A 99 -1.16 -16.54 20.45
N GLY A 100 -1.28 -17.66 19.72
CA GLY A 100 -1.77 -17.65 18.35
C GLY A 100 -3.20 -17.10 18.22
N LEU A 101 -4.08 -17.46 19.16
CA LEU A 101 -5.46 -16.98 19.17
C LEU A 101 -5.54 -15.47 19.48
N GLN A 102 -4.70 -14.97 20.39
CA GLN A 102 -4.64 -13.54 20.73
C GLN A 102 -4.20 -12.70 19.52
N VAL A 103 -3.19 -13.13 18.78
CA VAL A 103 -2.75 -12.44 17.54
C VAL A 103 -3.88 -12.36 16.51
N SER A 104 -4.66 -13.44 16.35
CA SER A 104 -5.84 -13.42 15.48
C SER A 104 -6.93 -12.48 15.98
N PHE A 105 -7.17 -12.45 17.29
CA PHE A 105 -8.19 -11.61 17.93
C PHE A 105 -7.85 -10.13 17.76
N ASP A 106 -6.61 -9.74 18.04
CA ASP A 106 -6.15 -8.35 17.93
C ASP A 106 -6.23 -7.87 16.49
N ALA A 107 -5.84 -8.72 15.52
CA ALA A 107 -6.00 -8.42 14.10
C ALA A 107 -7.49 -8.23 13.73
N ALA A 108 -8.38 -9.11 14.18
CA ALA A 108 -9.81 -9.00 13.91
C ALA A 108 -10.42 -7.71 14.49
N MET A 109 -10.04 -7.35 15.72
CA MET A 109 -10.44 -6.11 16.38
C MET A 109 -9.94 -4.86 15.64
N ALA A 110 -8.68 -4.87 15.19
CA ALA A 110 -8.11 -3.78 14.40
C ALA A 110 -8.90 -3.57 13.09
N LYS A 111 -9.25 -4.65 12.40
CA LYS A 111 -10.09 -4.60 11.20
C LYS A 111 -11.49 -4.06 11.49
N LEU A 112 -12.13 -4.47 12.59
CA LEU A 112 -13.45 -3.95 12.99
C LEU A 112 -13.38 -2.44 13.29
N ASN A 113 -12.33 -1.98 13.97
CA ASN A 113 -12.12 -0.57 14.25
C ASN A 113 -11.82 0.26 13.00
N SER A 114 -11.18 -0.34 11.99
CA SER A 114 -11.02 0.30 10.67
C SER A 114 -12.38 0.45 9.97
N LEU A 115 -13.22 -0.58 9.96
CA LEU A 115 -14.57 -0.50 9.38
C LEU A 115 -15.47 0.53 10.07
N LYS A 116 -15.32 0.73 11.39
CA LYS A 116 -16.06 1.77 12.13
C LYS A 116 -15.63 3.19 11.79
N ARG A 117 -14.38 3.39 11.40
CA ARG A 117 -13.82 4.70 11.02
C ARG A 117 -14.11 5.06 9.57
N ALA A 118 -14.42 4.08 8.73
CA ALA A 118 -14.81 4.32 7.35
C ALA A 118 -16.15 5.09 7.31
N PRO A 119 -16.24 6.21 6.58
CA PRO A 119 -17.49 6.96 6.45
C PRO A 119 -18.56 6.11 5.75
N ALA A 120 -19.82 6.30 6.16
CA ALA A 120 -20.96 5.51 5.73
C ALA A 120 -21.16 5.51 4.19
N ASP A 121 -20.73 6.57 3.53
CA ASP A 121 -20.93 6.82 2.10
C ASP A 121 -19.80 6.21 1.25
N GLY A 122 -18.82 5.52 1.88
CA GLY A 122 -17.69 4.87 1.21
C GLY A 122 -16.65 5.81 0.60
N ARG A 123 -16.83 7.13 0.72
CA ARG A 123 -15.88 8.13 0.21
C ARG A 123 -14.68 8.24 1.14
N PRO A 124 -13.42 8.11 0.66
CA PRO A 124 -12.27 8.28 1.52
C PRO A 124 -12.31 9.66 2.20
N GLN A 125 -11.98 9.71 3.48
CA GLN A 125 -11.85 10.97 4.21
C GLN A 125 -10.77 11.80 3.51
N LEU A 126 -11.14 12.97 3.00
CA LEU A 126 -10.21 13.86 2.33
C LEU A 126 -9.25 14.42 3.38
N VAL A 127 -8.00 13.96 3.34
CA VAL A 127 -6.92 14.50 4.17
C VAL A 127 -6.19 15.54 3.34
N ASP A 128 -6.18 16.79 3.80
CA ASP A 128 -5.36 17.83 3.20
C ASP A 128 -3.90 17.59 3.58
N LEU A 129 -3.08 17.22 2.58
CA LEU A 129 -1.65 16.98 2.75
C LEU A 129 -0.81 18.26 2.53
N GLY A 130 -1.45 19.37 2.14
CA GLY A 130 -0.76 20.60 1.73
C GLY A 130 -0.01 20.45 0.39
N ILE A 131 0.33 21.58 -0.23
CA ILE A 131 1.22 21.61 -1.41
C ILE A 131 2.65 21.79 -0.89
N PRO A 132 3.60 20.89 -1.23
CA PRO A 132 5.00 21.11 -0.86
C PRO A 132 5.53 22.38 -1.53
N VAL A 133 6.06 23.30 -0.73
CA VAL A 133 6.73 24.51 -1.21
C VAL A 133 8.19 24.15 -1.47
N PHE A 134 8.60 24.12 -2.74
CA PHE A 134 9.99 23.91 -3.12
C PHE A 134 10.73 25.25 -3.09
N THR A 135 11.69 25.42 -2.17
CA THR A 135 12.65 26.52 -2.21
C THR A 135 13.76 26.18 -3.21
N ASP A 136 14.09 27.12 -4.10
CA ASP A 136 15.14 26.98 -5.12
C ASP A 136 16.54 26.97 -4.46
N ASP A 137 16.93 25.87 -3.84
CA ASP A 137 18.30 25.61 -3.39
C ASP A 137 19.06 24.74 -4.41
N ALA A 138 18.95 25.07 -5.70
CA ALA A 138 19.79 24.46 -6.73
C ALA A 138 21.14 25.20 -6.79
N PRO A 139 22.29 24.53 -6.62
CA PRO A 139 23.59 25.16 -6.81
C PRO A 139 23.70 25.64 -8.26
N ARG A 140 24.05 26.92 -8.46
CA ARG A 140 24.32 27.46 -9.80
C ARG A 140 25.40 26.61 -10.47
N PRO A 141 25.22 26.15 -11.72
CA PRO A 141 26.31 25.55 -12.47
C PRO A 141 27.41 26.60 -12.63
N GLY A 142 28.62 26.26 -12.16
CA GLY A 142 29.79 27.09 -12.28
C GLY A 142 30.02 27.44 -13.75
N ARG A 143 30.28 28.73 -14.02
CA ARG A 143 30.77 29.14 -15.34
C ARG A 143 32.20 28.61 -15.47
N ASP A 144 32.39 27.60 -16.30
CA ASP A 144 33.71 27.24 -16.78
C ASP A 144 34.27 28.45 -17.54
N ARG A 145 35.37 29.00 -17.00
CA ARG A 145 36.14 30.07 -17.63
C ARG A 145 36.83 29.50 -18.86
N GLU A 146 36.32 29.84 -20.04
CA GLU A 146 37.02 29.64 -21.29
C GLU A 146 38.24 30.57 -21.31
N GLY A 147 39.44 29.96 -21.33
CA GLY A 147 40.72 30.66 -21.41
C GLY A 147 40.98 31.23 -22.81
N PRO A 148 41.91 32.20 -22.96
CA PRO A 148 42.09 32.92 -24.21
C PRO A 148 42.98 32.12 -25.18
N GLY A 149 42.41 31.68 -26.31
CA GLY A 149 43.15 31.21 -27.47
C GLY A 149 43.52 32.37 -28.38
N GLY A 150 44.81 32.76 -28.40
CA GLY A 150 45.38 33.75 -29.32
C GLY A 150 45.58 33.23 -30.75
N PRO A 151 45.97 34.11 -31.70
CA PRO A 151 45.89 33.87 -33.14
C PRO A 151 47.15 33.19 -33.72
N GLY A 152 46.94 32.40 -34.77
CA GLY A 152 47.98 31.83 -35.63
C GLY A 152 47.36 31.18 -36.86
#